data_AF-A0A6N9BW21-F1
#
_entry.id   AF-A0A6N9BW21-F1
#
_cell.length_a   1.000
_cell.length_b   1.000
_cell.length_c   1.000
_cell.angle_alpha   90.00
_cell.angle_beta   90.00
_cell.angle_gamma   90.00
#
_symmetry.space_group_name_H-M   'P 1'
#
loop_
_entity.id
_entity.type
_entity.pdbx_description
1 polymer ?
#
loop_
_entity_poly.entity_id
_entity_poly.type
_entity_poly.pdbx_seq_one_letter_code
_entity_poly.pdbx_strand_id
1 'polypeptide(L)'
;MAQPVIDTLQVADALQRSGMEREQAEGVARTLGTQLGEHVAVGKDLDIGFNRISAHVDERFAQHRAHVDERFAQHRAHVDERFAQERAHVDERFARIDQRFAKVDEQFVRIDGRFQALDERFKALDGKLNLLLVGAGLALAYLAVIATLDRFV
;
A
#
# COMPACT_ATOMS: atom_id res chain seq x y z
N MET A 1 23.41 21.18 47.05
CA MET A 1 22.43 20.97 48.13
C MET A 1 23.21 20.67 49.40
N ALA A 2 23.14 21.54 50.41
CA ALA A 2 23.86 21.37 51.67
C ALA A 2 23.19 20.24 52.48
N GLN A 3 23.93 19.19 52.81
CA GLN A 3 23.45 18.16 53.73
C GLN A 3 23.26 18.78 55.12
N PRO A 4 22.14 18.50 55.81
CA PRO A 4 22.06 18.78 57.24
C PRO A 4 22.97 17.76 57.94
N VAL A 5 24.24 18.08 58.01
CA VAL A 5 25.17 17.41 58.91
C VAL A 5 24.67 17.79 60.29
N ILE A 6 24.01 16.86 60.99
CA ILE A 6 23.73 17.07 62.40
C ILE A 6 25.08 17.25 63.06
N ASP A 7 25.31 18.45 63.55
CA ASP A 7 26.49 18.77 64.33
C ASP A 7 26.36 18.02 65.65
N THR A 8 26.94 16.82 65.70
CA THR A 8 26.88 15.94 66.87
C THR A 8 27.51 16.59 68.11
N LEU A 9 28.38 17.59 67.93
CA LEU A 9 28.89 18.41 69.02
C LEU A 9 27.81 19.36 69.56
N GLN A 10 27.07 20.04 68.68
CA GLN A 10 25.93 20.87 69.11
C GLN A 10 24.84 20.06 69.81
N VAL A 11 24.57 18.84 69.33
CA VAL A 11 23.59 17.93 69.96
C VAL A 11 24.10 17.46 71.32
N ALA A 12 25.37 17.07 71.45
CA ALA A 12 25.96 16.69 72.73
C ALA A 12 25.95 17.86 73.74
N ASP A 13 26.30 19.07 73.31
CA ASP A 13 26.27 20.27 74.15
C ASP A 13 24.86 20.63 74.62
N ALA A 14 23.85 20.49 73.76
CA ALA A 14 22.46 20.72 74.11
C ALA A 14 21.95 19.70 75.15
N LEU A 15 22.33 18.43 75.02
CA LEU A 15 22.00 17.37 75.96
C LEU A 15 22.68 17.60 77.32
N GLN A 16 23.94 18.03 77.34
CA GLN A 16 24.64 18.40 78.58
C GLN A 16 23.96 19.57 79.29
N ARG A 17 23.52 20.59 78.56
CA ARG A 17 22.77 21.74 79.14
C ARG A 17 21.42 21.34 79.75
N SER A 18 20.83 20.22 79.31
CA SER A 18 19.63 19.65 79.93
C SER A 18 19.91 18.79 81.17
N GLY A 19 21.16 18.66 81.59
CA GLY A 19 21.57 17.90 82.79
C GLY A 19 21.98 16.45 82.52
N MET A 20 22.20 16.04 81.27
CA MET A 20 22.84 14.75 80.98
C MET A 20 24.36 14.80 81.26
N GLU A 21 24.89 13.71 81.80
CA GLU A 21 26.33 13.49 81.92
C GLU A 21 27.00 13.48 80.54
N ARG A 22 28.22 14.04 80.47
CA ARG A 22 28.94 14.26 79.21
C ARG A 22 29.09 13.00 78.37
N GLU A 23 29.42 11.88 79.00
CA GLU A 23 29.64 10.60 78.32
C GLU A 23 28.34 10.07 77.69
N GLN A 24 27.20 10.25 78.36
CA GLN A 24 25.89 9.85 77.84
C GLN A 24 25.45 10.75 76.69
N ALA A 25 25.63 12.06 76.82
CA ALA A 25 25.33 13.03 75.77
C ALA A 25 26.13 12.77 74.49
N GLU A 26 27.43 12.45 74.61
CA GLU A 26 28.28 12.09 73.47
C GLU A 26 27.86 10.75 72.84
N GLY A 27 27.51 9.74 73.65
CA GLY A 27 27.03 8.44 73.14
C GLY A 27 25.71 8.55 72.36
N VAL A 28 24.76 9.35 72.87
CA VAL A 28 23.47 9.61 72.21
C VAL A 28 23.67 10.39 70.91
N ALA A 29 24.49 11.45 70.93
CA ALA A 29 24.76 12.25 69.73
C ALA A 29 25.46 11.43 68.63
N ARG A 30 26.42 10.55 68.99
CA ARG A 30 27.07 9.64 68.03
C ARG A 30 26.09 8.65 67.42
N THR A 31 25.23 8.02 68.25
CA THR A 31 24.24 7.04 67.78
C THR A 31 23.20 7.69 66.86
N LEU A 32 22.73 8.90 67.19
CA LEU A 32 21.85 9.70 66.33
C LEU A 32 22.53 10.09 65.02
N GLY A 33 23.80 10.50 65.07
CA GLY A 33 24.59 10.82 63.89
C GLY A 33 24.74 9.62 62.94
N THR A 34 24.97 8.42 63.47
CA THR A 34 25.06 7.20 62.66
C THR A 34 23.72 6.78 62.08
N GLN A 35 22.64 6.76 62.89
CA GLN A 35 21.31 6.35 62.42
C GLN A 35 20.77 7.30 61.35
N LEU A 36 20.94 8.61 61.53
CA LEU A 36 20.50 9.60 60.54
C LEU A 36 21.41 9.64 59.31
N GLY A 37 22.71 9.33 59.46
CA GLY A 37 23.62 9.10 58.34
C GLY A 37 23.17 7.93 57.44
N GLU A 38 22.70 6.83 58.04
CA GLU A 38 22.12 5.69 57.32
C GLU A 38 20.82 6.08 56.59
N HIS A 39 19.94 6.86 57.24
CA HIS A 39 18.72 7.37 56.58
C HIS A 39 19.03 8.34 55.43
N VAL A 40 20.11 9.12 55.50
CA VAL A 40 20.57 9.96 54.37
C VAL A 40 21.16 9.11 53.24
N ALA A 41 21.77 7.96 53.54
CA ALA A 41 22.21 7.01 52.53
C ALA A 41 21.03 6.47 51.68
N VAL A 42 19.85 6.29 52.28
CA VAL A 42 18.62 5.92 51.55
C VAL A 42 18.24 6.96 50.49
N GLY A 43 18.46 8.26 50.75
CA GLY A 43 18.22 9.31 49.75
C GLY A 43 19.15 9.17 48.53
N LYS A 44 20.43 8.89 48.76
CA LYS A 44 21.41 8.65 47.70
C LYS A 44 21.11 7.36 46.92
N ASP A 45 20.66 6.32 47.61
CA ASP A 45 20.27 5.06 46.98
C ASP A 45 19.02 5.23 46.11
N LEU A 46 18.08 6.08 46.53
CA LEU A 46 16.90 6.44 45.75
C LEU A 46 17.27 7.22 44.48
N ASP A 47 18.19 8.19 44.58
CA ASP A 47 18.69 8.93 43.41
C ASP A 47 19.38 8.00 42.41
N ILE A 48 20.18 7.05 42.90
CA ILE A 48 20.81 6.01 42.05
C ILE A 48 19.74 5.13 41.40
N GLY A 49 18.73 4.70 42.16
CA GLY A 49 17.61 3.91 41.66
C GLY A 49 16.81 4.63 40.57
N PHE A 50 16.48 5.90 40.80
CA PHE A 50 15.75 6.73 39.85
C PHE A 50 16.54 6.94 38.56
N ASN A 51 17.81 7.31 38.66
CA ASN A 51 18.67 7.49 37.48
C ASN A 51 18.80 6.20 36.66
N ARG A 52 18.89 5.03 37.33
CA ARG A 52 18.93 3.74 36.65
C ARG A 52 17.62 3.44 35.91
N ILE A 53 16.48 3.72 36.53
CA ILE A 53 15.16 3.52 35.91
C ILE A 53 14.98 4.48 34.73
N SER A 54 15.29 5.76 34.88
CA SER A 54 15.22 6.74 33.78
C SER A 54 16.08 6.31 32.60
N ALA A 55 17.34 5.94 32.83
CA ALA A 55 18.22 5.46 31.76
C ALA A 55 17.67 4.19 31.07
N HIS A 56 17.13 3.25 31.84
CA HIS A 56 16.52 2.05 31.28
C HIS A 56 15.28 2.34 30.44
N VAL A 57 14.43 3.26 30.91
CA VAL A 57 13.23 3.70 30.21
C VAL A 57 13.58 4.41 28.91
N ASP A 58 14.54 5.33 28.94
CA ASP A 58 15.03 6.05 27.75
C ASP A 58 15.57 5.08 26.70
N GLU A 59 16.38 4.10 27.12
CA GLU A 59 16.90 3.06 26.25
C GLU A 59 15.77 2.22 25.63
N ARG A 60 14.79 1.80 26.43
CA ARG A 60 13.63 1.03 25.93
C ARG A 60 12.78 1.83 24.96
N PHE A 61 12.60 3.13 25.18
CA PHE A 61 11.89 4.00 24.24
C PHE A 61 12.66 4.22 22.94
N ALA A 62 13.98 4.38 23.01
CA ALA A 62 14.84 4.48 21.83
C ALA A 62 14.76 3.19 20.98
N GLN A 63 14.89 2.03 21.64
CA GLN A 63 14.73 0.72 20.99
C GLN A 63 13.34 0.55 20.38
N HIS A 64 12.28 0.94 21.09
CA HIS A 64 10.92 0.83 20.59
C HIS A 64 10.69 1.72 19.37
N ARG A 65 11.19 2.97 19.39
CA ARG A 65 11.11 3.89 18.26
C ARG A 65 11.83 3.32 17.03
N ALA A 66 13.06 2.83 17.21
CA ALA A 66 13.82 2.20 16.14
C ALA A 66 13.09 0.99 15.55
N HIS A 67 12.53 0.12 16.40
CA HIS A 67 11.77 -1.04 15.94
C HIS A 67 10.51 -0.65 15.16
N VAL A 68 9.80 0.37 15.63
CA VAL A 68 8.60 0.88 14.95
C VAL A 68 8.97 1.48 13.59
N ASP A 69 10.03 2.29 13.52
CA ASP A 69 10.52 2.88 12.27
C ASP A 69 10.92 1.79 11.26
N GLU A 70 11.63 0.75 11.73
CA GLU A 70 12.00 -0.41 10.90
C GLU A 70 10.76 -1.13 10.36
N ARG A 71 9.78 -1.42 11.23
CA ARG A 71 8.54 -2.11 10.83
C ARG A 71 7.72 -1.28 9.85
N PHE A 72 7.67 0.04 10.01
CA PHE A 72 7.02 0.92 9.04
C PHE A 72 7.74 0.98 7.70
N ALA A 73 9.08 1.01 7.70
CA ALA A 73 9.87 0.95 6.47
C ALA A 73 9.65 -0.38 5.73
N GLN A 74 9.68 -1.51 6.45
CA GLN A 74 9.37 -2.82 5.89
C GLN A 74 7.94 -2.89 5.34
N HIS A 75 6.96 -2.36 6.09
CA HIS A 75 5.57 -2.36 5.64
C HIS A 75 5.39 -1.51 4.37
N ARG A 76 6.02 -0.33 4.31
CA ARG A 76 5.98 0.53 3.11
C ARG A 76 6.58 -0.19 1.90
N ALA A 77 7.76 -0.79 2.06
CA ALA A 77 8.40 -1.55 0.99
C ALA A 77 7.54 -2.72 0.50
N HIS A 78 6.92 -3.47 1.43
CA HIS A 78 6.02 -4.56 1.08
C HIS A 78 4.78 -4.09 0.31
N VAL A 79 4.19 -2.97 0.73
CA VAL A 79 3.05 -2.36 0.04
C VAL A 79 3.43 -1.90 -1.36
N ASP A 80 4.58 -1.22 -1.51
CA ASP A 80 5.08 -0.77 -2.81
C ASP A 80 5.33 -1.95 -3.77
N GLU A 81 5.91 -3.03 -3.27
CA GLU A 81 6.13 -4.26 -4.03
C GLU A 81 4.81 -4.88 -4.50
N ARG A 82 3.83 -5.02 -3.59
CA ARG A 82 2.50 -5.57 -3.91
C ARG A 82 1.78 -4.73 -4.97
N PHE A 83 1.83 -3.41 -4.86
CA PHE A 83 1.26 -2.51 -5.87
C PHE A 83 1.99 -2.60 -7.21
N ALA A 84 3.31 -2.77 -7.23
CA ALA A 84 4.05 -2.98 -8.47
C ALA A 84 3.66 -4.30 -9.15
N GLN A 85 3.54 -5.38 -8.39
CA GLN A 85 3.06 -6.67 -8.88
C GLN A 85 1.64 -6.59 -9.43
N GLU A 86 0.74 -5.89 -8.75
CA GLU A 86 -0.65 -5.73 -9.18
C GLU A 86 -0.75 -4.92 -10.48
N ARG A 87 0.02 -3.82 -10.60
CA ARG A 87 0.12 -3.05 -11.85
C ARG A 87 0.60 -3.92 -13.01
N ALA A 88 1.67 -4.69 -12.81
CA ALA A 88 2.20 -5.59 -13.84
C ALA A 88 1.19 -6.65 -14.28
N HIS A 89 0.44 -7.23 -13.33
CA HIS A 89 -0.62 -8.19 -13.64
C HIS A 89 -1.78 -7.54 -14.43
N VAL A 90 -2.15 -6.31 -14.08
CA VAL A 90 -3.16 -5.54 -14.83
C VAL A 90 -2.69 -5.25 -16.25
N ASP A 91 -1.44 -4.81 -16.43
CA ASP A 91 -0.84 -4.56 -17.74
C ASP A 91 -0.83 -5.82 -18.61
N GLU A 92 -0.47 -6.98 -18.04
CA GLU A 92 -0.50 -8.26 -18.77
C GLU A 92 -1.93 -8.60 -19.23
N ARG A 93 -2.94 -8.37 -18.38
CA ARG A 93 -4.34 -8.60 -18.74
C ARG A 93 -4.80 -7.68 -19.86
N PHE A 94 -4.41 -6.41 -19.85
CA PHE A 94 -4.70 -5.48 -20.94
C PHE A 94 -4.02 -5.89 -22.25
N ALA A 95 -2.75 -6.28 -22.20
CA ALA A 95 -2.05 -6.78 -23.39
C ALA A 95 -2.75 -8.01 -24.02
N ARG A 96 -3.28 -8.92 -23.18
CA ARG A 96 -4.10 -10.05 -23.66
C ARG A 96 -5.42 -9.61 -24.28
N ILE A 97 -6.03 -8.54 -23.76
CA ILE A 97 -7.26 -7.96 -24.33
C ILE A 97 -6.95 -7.34 -25.70
N ASP A 98 -5.87 -6.57 -25.81
CA ASP A 98 -5.45 -5.96 -27.09
C ASP A 98 -5.20 -7.02 -28.17
N GLN A 99 -4.55 -8.13 -27.82
CA GLN A 99 -4.37 -9.26 -28.74
C GLN A 99 -5.69 -9.89 -29.20
N ARG A 100 -6.71 -9.94 -28.33
CA ARG A 100 -8.03 -10.44 -28.71
C ARG A 100 -8.74 -9.46 -29.64
N PHE A 101 -8.62 -8.16 -29.40
CA PHE A 101 -9.17 -7.14 -30.30
C PHE A 101 -8.52 -7.19 -31.67
N ALA A 102 -7.19 -7.31 -31.75
CA ALA A 102 -6.50 -7.48 -33.04
C ALA A 102 -7.03 -8.70 -33.83
N LYS A 103 -7.30 -9.83 -33.17
CA LYS A 103 -7.91 -11.01 -33.80
C LYS A 103 -9.36 -10.79 -34.24
N VAL A 104 -10.09 -9.89 -33.57
CA VAL A 104 -11.45 -9.50 -33.97
C VAL A 104 -11.38 -8.62 -35.21
N ASP A 105 -10.45 -7.66 -35.26
CA ASP A 105 -10.23 -6.81 -36.43
C ASP A 105 -9.85 -7.62 -37.67
N GLU A 106 -8.96 -8.61 -37.54
CA GLU A 106 -8.63 -9.54 -38.63
C GLU A 106 -9.86 -10.32 -39.14
N GLN A 107 -10.78 -10.69 -38.25
CA GLN A 107 -12.02 -11.35 -38.64
C GLN A 107 -12.95 -10.40 -39.38
N PHE A 108 -13.06 -9.14 -38.96
CA PHE A 108 -13.85 -8.13 -39.68
C PHE A 108 -13.29 -7.89 -41.09
N VAL A 109 -11.98 -7.74 -41.25
CA VAL A 109 -11.35 -7.61 -42.58
C VAL A 109 -11.69 -8.81 -43.47
N ARG A 110 -11.68 -10.03 -42.91
CA ARG A 110 -12.06 -11.23 -43.65
C ARG A 110 -13.55 -11.22 -44.04
N ILE A 111 -14.42 -10.77 -43.14
CA ILE A 111 -15.86 -10.66 -43.39
C ILE A 111 -16.11 -9.64 -44.52
N ASP A 112 -15.48 -8.48 -44.48
CA ASP A 112 -15.58 -7.45 -45.52
C ASP A 112 -15.15 -8.00 -46.88
N GLY A 113 -14.04 -8.74 -46.94
CA GLY A 113 -13.60 -9.41 -48.16
C GLY A 113 -14.63 -10.42 -48.70
N ARG A 114 -15.34 -11.14 -47.83
CA ARG A 114 -16.43 -12.05 -48.25
C ARG A 114 -17.64 -11.29 -48.77
N PHE A 115 -18.00 -10.16 -48.15
CA PHE A 115 -19.09 -9.32 -48.64
C PHE A 115 -18.78 -8.72 -50.01
N GLN A 116 -17.56 -8.20 -50.22
CA GLN A 116 -17.12 -7.74 -51.54
C GLN A 116 -17.22 -8.83 -52.61
N ALA A 117 -16.80 -10.05 -52.29
CA ALA A 117 -16.92 -11.19 -53.21
C ALA A 117 -18.38 -11.57 -53.51
N LEU A 118 -19.28 -11.42 -52.53
CA LEU A 118 -20.72 -11.61 -52.74
C LEU A 118 -21.29 -10.51 -53.65
N ASP A 119 -20.94 -9.25 -53.43
CA ASP A 119 -21.38 -8.13 -54.26
C ASP A 119 -21.00 -8.32 -55.73
N GLU A 120 -19.77 -8.77 -56.01
CA GLU A 120 -19.34 -9.05 -57.38
C GLU A 120 -20.12 -10.22 -58.01
N ARG A 121 -20.46 -11.24 -57.24
CA ARG A 121 -21.32 -12.34 -57.72
C ARG A 121 -22.74 -11.85 -58.01
N PHE A 122 -23.30 -10.98 -57.18
CA PHE A 122 -24.62 -10.39 -57.42
C PHE A 122 -24.62 -9.52 -58.67
N LYS A 123 -23.63 -8.63 -58.86
CA LYS A 123 -23.48 -7.85 -60.10
C LYS A 123 -23.42 -8.74 -61.35
N ALA A 124 -22.66 -9.85 -61.28
CA ALA A 124 -22.58 -10.80 -62.38
C ALA A 124 -23.91 -11.50 -62.66
N LEU A 125 -24.70 -11.83 -61.62
CA LEU A 125 -26.04 -12.39 -61.78
C LEU A 125 -27.01 -11.37 -62.38
N ASP A 126 -27.00 -10.13 -61.91
CA ASP A 126 -27.84 -9.04 -62.46
C ASP A 126 -27.53 -8.82 -63.94
N GLY A 127 -26.26 -8.84 -64.33
CA GLY A 127 -25.86 -8.74 -65.74
C GLY A 127 -26.41 -9.89 -66.60
N LYS A 128 -26.34 -11.14 -66.09
CA LYS A 128 -26.91 -12.31 -66.79
C LYS A 128 -28.44 -12.24 -66.89
N LEU A 129 -29.11 -11.81 -65.83
CA LEU A 129 -30.56 -11.66 -65.79
C LEU A 129 -31.03 -10.60 -66.79
N ASN A 130 -30.33 -9.46 -66.85
CA ASN A 130 -30.63 -8.39 -67.81
C ASN A 130 -30.47 -8.87 -69.26
N LEU A 131 -29.40 -9.61 -69.56
CA LEU A 131 -29.19 -10.17 -70.90
C LEU A 131 -30.31 -11.15 -71.29
N LEU A 132 -30.75 -12.01 -70.36
CA LEU A 132 -31.88 -12.91 -70.60
C LEU A 132 -33.19 -12.15 -70.82
N LEU A 133 -33.45 -11.08 -70.05
CA LEU A 133 -34.65 -10.27 -70.21
C LEU A 133 -34.68 -9.59 -71.60
N VAL A 134 -33.57 -8.98 -72.01
CA VAL A 134 -33.44 -8.36 -73.34
C VAL A 134 -33.59 -9.40 -74.44
N GLY A 135 -32.90 -10.54 -74.32
CA GLY A 135 -32.99 -11.63 -75.29
C GLY A 135 -34.40 -12.21 -75.42
N ALA A 136 -35.09 -12.42 -74.30
CA ALA A 136 -36.49 -12.86 -74.29
C ALA A 136 -37.42 -11.82 -74.93
N GLY A 137 -37.22 -10.53 -74.65
CA GLY A 137 -37.97 -9.45 -75.30
C GLY A 137 -37.77 -9.41 -76.81
N LEU A 138 -36.52 -9.56 -77.28
CA LEU A 138 -36.21 -9.63 -78.71
C LEU A 138 -36.82 -10.87 -79.38
N ALA A 139 -36.78 -12.03 -78.72
CA ALA A 139 -37.38 -13.25 -79.24
C ALA A 139 -38.91 -13.11 -79.37
N LEU A 140 -39.58 -12.52 -78.37
CA LEU A 140 -41.02 -12.23 -78.44
C LEU A 140 -41.35 -11.23 -79.55
N ALA A 141 -40.58 -10.17 -79.71
CA ALA A 141 -40.75 -9.20 -80.79
C ALA A 141 -40.57 -9.85 -82.17
N TYR A 142 -39.56 -10.70 -82.33
CA TYR A 142 -39.30 -11.45 -83.55
C TYR A 142 -40.47 -12.39 -83.91
N LEU A 143 -40.98 -13.14 -82.94
CA LEU A 143 -42.15 -14.01 -83.12
C LEU A 143 -43.41 -13.20 -83.52
N ALA A 144 -43.62 -12.03 -82.93
CA ALA A 144 -44.74 -11.15 -83.29
C ALA A 144 -44.65 -10.63 -84.73
N VAL A 145 -43.44 -10.32 -85.21
CA VAL A 145 -43.21 -9.90 -86.60
C VAL A 145 -43.55 -11.04 -87.57
N ILE A 146 -43.06 -12.26 -87.33
CA ILE A 146 -43.38 -13.43 -88.16
C ILE A 146 -44.88 -13.67 -88.21
N ALA A 147 -45.53 -13.70 -87.05
CA ALA A 147 -46.98 -13.93 -86.97
C ALA A 147 -47.80 -12.87 -87.72
N THR A 148 -47.30 -11.63 -87.78
CA THR A 148 -47.94 -10.55 -88.54
C THR A 148 -47.71 -10.69 -90.04
N LEU A 149 -46.50 -11.07 -90.46
CA LEU A 149 -46.17 -11.29 -91.88
C LEU A 149 -47.02 -12.41 -92.50
N ASP A 150 -47.19 -13.54 -91.80
CA ASP A 150 -48.05 -14.65 -92.26
C ASP A 150 -49.52 -14.25 -92.44
N ARG A 151 -49.98 -13.15 -91.82
CA ARG A 151 -51.35 -12.64 -91.95
C ARG A 151 -51.57 -11.79 -93.21
N PHE A 152 -50.50 -11.30 -93.84
CA PHE A 152 -50.55 -10.41 -95.02
C PHE A 152 -50.19 -11.11 -96.34
N VAL A 153 -49.70 -12.34 -96.31
CA VAL A 153 -49.45 -13.21 -97.47
C VAL A 153 -50.64 -14.14 -97.68
#